data_AF-A0A2M7UJ82-F1
#
_entry.id   AF-A0A2M7UJ82-F1
#
_cell.length_a   1.000
_cell.length_b   1.000
_cell.length_c   1.000
_cell.angle_alpha   90.00
_cell.angle_beta   90.00
_cell.angle_gamma   90.00
#
_symmetry.space_group_name_H-M   'P 1'
#
loop_
_entity.id
_entity.type
_entity.pdbx_description
1 polymer ?
#
loop_
_entity_poly.entity_id
_entity_poly.type
_entity_poly.pdbx_seq_one_letter_code
_entity_poly.pdbx_strand_id
1 'polypeptide(L)'
;GALGARRVWEILKNAETVVAIELLCAAQALDFKRSVSDDSLVEEAHQIIRELVPHFDKDEEFGRRIENLSGFIHNRGGFLRKIGLIHWLDRYLGEQCEEKA
;
A
#
# COMPACT_ATOMS: atom_id res chain seq x y z
N GLY A 1 25.37 -14.78 7.59
CA GLY A 1 25.07 -16.03 8.32
C GLY A 1 23.57 -16.18 8.55
N ALA A 2 23.09 -17.42 8.75
CA ALA A 2 21.65 -17.75 8.83
C ALA A 2 20.86 -17.00 9.94
N LEU A 3 21.51 -16.65 11.06
CA LEU A 3 20.90 -15.85 12.13
C LEU A 3 20.56 -14.42 11.67
N GLY A 4 21.44 -13.81 10.87
CA GLY A 4 21.19 -12.48 10.30
C GLY A 4 20.00 -12.49 9.35
N ALA A 5 19.87 -13.54 8.52
CA ALA A 5 18.74 -13.68 7.62
C ALA A 5 17.39 -13.78 8.37
N ARG A 6 17.34 -14.52 9.50
CA ARG A 6 16.13 -14.60 10.33
C ARG A 6 15.74 -13.25 10.94
N ARG A 7 16.70 -12.51 11.50
CA ARG A 7 16.45 -11.18 12.08
C ARG A 7 15.97 -10.18 11.04
N VAL A 8 16.60 -10.16 9.86
CA VAL A 8 16.15 -9.29 8.75
C VAL A 8 14.72 -9.63 8.34
N TRP A 9 14.35 -10.91 8.34
CA TRP A 9 12.99 -11.33 8.02
C TRP A 9 11.96 -10.88 9.07
N GLU A 10 12.30 -10.91 10.36
CA GLU A 10 11.45 -10.35 11.43
C GLU A 10 11.30 -8.83 11.29
N ILE A 11 12.39 -8.12 11.01
CA ILE A 11 12.37 -6.67 10.79
C ILE A 11 11.49 -6.33 9.59
N LEU A 12 11.59 -7.08 8.50
CA LEU A 12 10.76 -6.89 7.32
C LEU A 12 9.26 -7.01 7.65
N LYS A 13 8.86 -8.04 8.40
CA LYS A 13 7.46 -8.20 8.83
C LYS A 13 6.94 -7.04 9.68
N ASN A 14 7.78 -6.53 10.57
CA ASN A 14 7.43 -5.38 11.40
C ASN A 14 7.24 -4.12 10.53
N ALA A 15 8.13 -3.91 9.55
CA ALA A 15 8.00 -2.81 8.61
C ALA A 15 6.74 -2.92 7.75
N GLU A 16 6.41 -4.12 7.24
CA GLU A 16 5.17 -4.37 6.49
C GLU A 16 3.93 -4.05 7.32
N THR A 17 3.97 -4.34 8.63
CA THR A 17 2.88 -4.03 9.57
C THR A 17 2.72 -2.52 9.75
N VAL A 18 3.83 -1.77 9.89
CA VAL A 18 3.79 -0.30 9.98
C VAL A 18 3.20 0.30 8.70
N VAL A 19 3.66 -0.16 7.52
CA VAL A 19 3.14 0.30 6.23
C VAL A 19 1.64 -0.03 6.08
N ALA A 20 1.20 -1.20 6.54
CA ALA A 20 -0.22 -1.55 6.54
C ALA A 20 -1.06 -0.57 7.37
N ILE A 21 -0.57 -0.18 8.55
CA ILE A 21 -1.24 0.81 9.41
C ILE A 21 -1.30 2.18 8.71
N GLU A 22 -0.20 2.62 8.10
CA GLU A 22 -0.16 3.89 7.37
C GLU A 22 -1.13 3.92 6.20
N LEU A 23 -1.18 2.85 5.39
CA LEU A 23 -2.14 2.72 4.28
C LEU A 23 -3.59 2.78 4.77
N LEU A 24 -3.88 2.14 5.91
CA LEU A 24 -5.22 2.16 6.50
C LEU A 24 -5.61 3.57 6.96
N CYS A 25 -4.70 4.26 7.65
CA CYS A 25 -4.89 5.63 8.09
C CYS A 25 -5.04 6.59 6.90
N ALA A 26 -4.25 6.42 5.85
CA ALA A 26 -4.33 7.21 4.63
C ALA A 26 -5.67 7.01 3.91
N ALA A 27 -6.13 5.75 3.80
CA ALA A 27 -7.42 5.46 3.19
C ALA A 27 -8.58 6.08 3.98
N GLN A 28 -8.50 6.04 5.31
CA GLN A 28 -9.49 6.66 6.20
C GLN A 28 -9.48 8.19 6.07
N ALA A 29 -8.29 8.81 6.02
CA ALA A 29 -8.15 10.25 5.82
C ALA A 29 -8.74 10.71 4.47
N LEU A 30 -8.54 9.92 3.41
CA LEU A 30 -9.09 10.19 2.08
C LEU A 30 -10.63 10.10 2.05
N ASP A 31 -11.23 9.20 2.83
CA ASP A 31 -12.70 9.15 2.95
C ASP A 31 -13.26 10.41 3.61
N PHE A 32 -12.58 10.94 4.63
CA PHE A 32 -13.00 12.16 5.29
C PHE A 32 -12.77 13.40 4.43
N LYS A 33 -11.72 13.38 3.59
CA LYS A 33 -11.38 14.49 2.71
C LYS A 33 -10.85 13.96 1.39
N ARG A 34 -11.72 13.95 0.37
CA ARG A 34 -11.31 13.68 -1.01
C ARG A 34 -10.40 14.81 -1.50
N SER A 35 -9.11 14.51 -1.58
CA SER A 35 -8.05 15.47 -1.95
C SER A 35 -7.19 14.99 -3.12
N VAL A 36 -7.61 13.94 -3.82
CA VAL A 36 -6.89 13.33 -4.94
C VAL A 36 -7.79 13.27 -6.17
N SER A 37 -7.17 13.18 -7.35
CA SER A 37 -7.89 12.95 -8.60
C SER A 37 -8.40 11.51 -8.66
N ASP A 38 -9.58 11.32 -9.26
CA ASP A 38 -10.19 10.00 -9.43
C ASP A 38 -9.31 9.06 -10.29
N ASP A 39 -8.51 9.62 -11.20
CA ASP A 39 -7.62 8.87 -12.10
C ASP A 39 -6.20 8.66 -11.54
N SER A 40 -5.99 8.95 -10.25
CA SER A 40 -4.66 8.85 -9.63
C SER A 40 -4.41 7.46 -9.05
N LEU A 41 -3.16 7.00 -9.10
CA LEU A 41 -2.73 5.75 -8.43
C LEU A 41 -3.12 5.68 -6.94
N VAL A 42 -3.27 6.85 -6.30
CA VAL A 42 -3.70 6.94 -4.90
C VAL A 42 -5.16 6.54 -4.76
N GLU A 43 -6.01 6.88 -5.74
CA GLU A 43 -7.40 6.44 -5.80
C GLU A 43 -7.50 4.93 -6.06
N GLU A 44 -6.72 4.36 -6.99
CA GLU A 44 -6.70 2.90 -7.16
C GLU A 44 -6.24 2.20 -5.87
N ALA A 45 -5.20 2.72 -5.22
CA ALA A 45 -4.73 2.20 -3.93
C ALA A 45 -5.84 2.28 -2.86
N HIS A 46 -6.54 3.41 -2.77
CA HIS A 46 -7.67 3.61 -1.87
C HIS A 46 -8.78 2.59 -2.09
N GLN A 47 -9.21 2.41 -3.33
CA GLN A 47 -10.26 1.45 -3.69
C GLN A 47 -9.86 0.02 -3.33
N ILE A 48 -8.62 -0.39 -3.64
CA ILE A 48 -8.11 -1.72 -3.30
C ILE A 48 -8.07 -1.92 -1.78
N ILE A 49 -7.69 -0.90 -1.01
CA ILE A 49 -7.72 -0.97 0.45
C ILE A 49 -9.16 -1.08 0.94
N ARG A 50 -10.12 -0.37 0.34
CA ARG A 50 -11.54 -0.41 0.73
C ARG A 50 -12.24 -1.72 0.40
N GLU A 51 -11.79 -2.41 -0.65
CA GLU A 51 -12.21 -3.80 -0.92
C GLU A 51 -11.76 -4.77 0.18
N LEU A 52 -10.58 -4.55 0.77
CA LEU A 52 -10.03 -5.42 1.82
C LEU A 52 -10.49 -5.02 3.22
N VAL A 53 -10.65 -3.72 3.45
CA VAL A 53 -10.91 -3.12 4.75
C VAL A 53 -11.94 -1.99 4.60
N PRO A 54 -13.22 -2.26 4.95
CA PRO A 54 -14.28 -1.24 4.91
C PRO A 54 -13.97 -0.01 5.78
N HIS A 55 -14.57 1.12 5.44
CA HIS A 55 -14.51 2.35 6.23
C HIS A 55 -14.94 2.11 7.68
N PHE A 56 -14.30 2.83 8.61
CA PHE A 56 -14.64 2.76 10.03
C PHE A 56 -15.47 3.97 10.44
N ASP A 57 -16.74 3.74 10.77
CA ASP A 57 -17.62 4.78 11.35
C ASP A 57 -17.56 4.81 12.88
N LYS A 58 -17.01 3.76 13.50
CA LYS A 58 -16.92 3.55 14.94
C LYS A 58 -15.69 2.70 15.27
N ASP A 59 -15.39 2.58 16.56
CA ASP A 59 -14.32 1.70 17.03
C ASP A 59 -14.62 0.25 16.67
N GLU A 60 -13.66 -0.38 15.99
CA GLU A 60 -13.74 -1.76 15.49
C GLU A 60 -12.44 -2.50 15.85
N GLU A 61 -12.44 -3.82 15.70
CA GLU A 61 -11.24 -4.63 15.91
C GLU A 61 -10.25 -4.41 14.76
N PHE A 62 -9.12 -3.75 15.06
CA PHE A 62 -8.12 -3.37 14.06
C PHE A 62 -7.08 -4.47 13.77
N GLY A 63 -6.80 -5.37 14.73
CA GLY A 63 -5.72 -6.35 14.64
C GLY A 63 -5.83 -7.22 13.40
N ARG A 64 -6.98 -7.87 13.21
CA ARG A 64 -7.24 -8.72 12.04
C ARG A 64 -7.16 -7.96 10.72
N ARG A 65 -7.56 -6.68 10.70
CA ARG A 65 -7.54 -5.85 9.49
C ARG A 65 -6.11 -5.46 9.11
N ILE A 66 -5.30 -5.10 10.09
CA ILE A 66 -3.87 -4.83 9.90
C ILE A 66 -3.15 -6.10 9.43
N GLU A 67 -3.45 -7.26 10.03
CA GLU A 67 -2.89 -8.54 9.61
C GLU A 67 -3.24 -8.89 8.16
N ASN A 68 -4.50 -8.72 7.74
CA ASN A 68 -4.93 -8.95 6.37
C ASN A 68 -4.20 -8.04 5.37
N LEU A 69 -4.08 -6.74 5.70
CA LEU A 69 -3.44 -5.78 4.82
C LEU A 69 -1.91 -5.97 4.75
N SER A 70 -1.27 -6.26 5.90
CA SER A 70 0.15 -6.64 5.97
C SER A 70 0.42 -7.91 5.17
N GLY A 71 -0.45 -8.92 5.27
CA GLY A 71 -0.36 -10.13 4.45
C GLY A 71 -0.50 -9.86 2.94
N PHE A 72 -1.34 -8.89 2.56
CA PHE A 72 -1.49 -8.48 1.16
C PHE A 72 -0.23 -7.78 0.62
N ILE A 73 0.41 -6.92 1.43
CA ILE A 73 1.70 -6.29 1.12
C ILE A 73 2.79 -7.36 0.96
N HIS A 74 2.88 -8.29 1.91
CA HIS A 74 3.89 -9.35 1.95
C HIS A 74 3.84 -10.28 0.73
N ASN A 75 2.67 -10.44 0.10
CA ASN A 75 2.43 -11.40 -0.98
C ASN A 75 3.14 -11.02 -2.31
N ARG A 76 4.47 -11.14 -2.34
CA ARG A 76 5.35 -10.85 -3.47
C ARG A 76 5.07 -9.51 -4.14
N GLY A 77 4.66 -8.47 -3.41
CA GLY A 77 4.26 -7.18 -4.00
C GLY A 77 2.91 -7.23 -4.75
N GLY A 78 1.97 -8.05 -4.28
CA GLY A 78 0.61 -8.17 -4.82
C GLY A 78 -0.12 -6.83 -4.85
N PHE A 79 0.03 -6.04 -3.79
CA PHE A 79 -0.46 -4.65 -3.73
C PHE A 79 0.09 -3.80 -4.88
N LEU A 80 1.41 -3.75 -5.06
CA LEU A 80 2.07 -2.93 -6.09
C LEU A 80 1.67 -3.33 -7.52
N ARG A 81 1.49 -4.63 -7.77
CA ARG A 81 0.97 -5.11 -9.05
C ARG A 81 -0.48 -4.71 -9.27
N LYS A 82 -1.32 -4.81 -8.23
CA LYS A 82 -2.75 -4.54 -8.35
C LYS A 82 -3.02 -3.05 -8.61
N ILE A 83 -2.27 -2.15 -7.98
CA ILE A 83 -2.33 -0.71 -8.28
C ILE A 83 -1.68 -0.34 -9.62
N GLY A 84 -1.03 -1.28 -10.32
CA GLY A 84 -0.37 -1.00 -11.59
C GLY A 84 0.89 -0.14 -11.49
N LEU A 85 1.52 -0.06 -10.31
CA LEU A 85 2.65 0.84 -10.07
C LEU A 85 3.83 0.58 -11.01
N ILE A 86 4.09 -0.67 -11.36
CA ILE A 86 5.19 -1.02 -12.29
C ILE A 86 4.96 -0.36 -13.66
N HIS A 87 3.75 -0.48 -14.21
CA HIS A 87 3.41 0.15 -15.49
C HIS A 87 3.44 1.68 -15.41
N TRP A 88 3.04 2.25 -14.27
CA TRP A 88 3.15 3.69 -14.04
C TRP A 88 4.61 4.15 -13.95
N LEU A 89 5.47 3.41 -13.25
CA LEU A 89 6.90 3.71 -13.15
C LEU A 89 7.59 3.61 -14.51
N ASP A 90 7.27 2.59 -15.30
CA ASP A 90 7.82 2.43 -16.66
C ASP A 90 7.46 3.63 -17.54
N ARG A 91 6.21 4.10 -17.47
CA ARG A 91 5.77 5.31 -18.17
C ARG A 91 6.48 6.57 -17.65
N TYR A 92 6.49 6.76 -16.33
CA TYR A 92 7.07 7.94 -15.69
C TYR A 92 8.58 8.08 -15.96
N LEU A 93 9.31 6.97 -15.87
CA LEU A 93 10.75 6.95 -16.16
C LEU A 93 11.03 7.08 -17.66
N GLY A 94 10.16 6.55 -18.54
CA GLY A 94 10.27 6.71 -19.98
C GLY A 94 10.06 8.17 -20.43
N GLU A 95 9.04 8.84 -19.92
CA GLU A 95 8.75 10.26 -20.21
C GLU A 95 9.92 11.19 -19.79
N GLN A 96 10.56 10.90 -18.66
CA GLN A 96 11.74 11.66 -18.17
C GLN A 96 12.97 11.55 -19.08
N CYS A 97 13.09 10.48 -19.87
CA CYS A 97 14.19 10.29 -20.83
C CYS A 97 14.00 11.11 -22.11
N GLU A 98 12.75 11.32 -22.55
CA GLU A 98 12.45 12.11 -23.76
C GLU A 98 12.50 13.62 -23.50
N GLU A 99 12.14 14.08 -22.30
CA GLU A 99 12.18 15.51 -21.94
C GLU A 99 13.60 16.08 -21.74
N LYS A 100 14.61 15.20 -21.68
CA LYS A 100 16.04 15.56 -21.49
C LYS A 100 16.93 15.36 -22.74
N ALA A 101 16.36 14.97 -23.88
CA ALA A 101 17.05 14.82 -25.16
C ALA A 101 16.82 16.03 -26.07
#